data_AF-A0A816E426-F1
#
_entry.id   AF-A0A816E426-F1
#
_cell.length_a   1.000
_cell.length_b   1.000
_cell.length_c   1.000
_cell.angle_alpha   90.00
_cell.angle_beta   90.00
_cell.angle_gamma   90.00
#
_symmetry.space_group_name_H-M   'P 1'
#
loop_
_entity.id
_entity.type
_entity.pdbx_description
1 polymer ?
#
loop_
_entity_poly.entity_id
_entity_poly.type
_entity_poly.pdbx_seq_one_letter_code
_entity_poly.pdbx_strand_id
1 'polypeptide(L)'
;SKVLSTRHEQSLDLYKGIDDHFQGQSATTMMRSQELIDNVVKYLNEYAAAKRGQYRSIIHGNPIFSSAVFTPENRIVFLDMRSCLGAKLSLEGDLNYDLGKVYQSLIGYDFILADKGHLISGEIIETYLLELIPIFEEFVDREYSNTVNWTDLKMITVHFLLNSIPSLKNFQHQTQLYQLAVDLYQKIMPTKSNDNTGVLI
;
A
#
# COMPACT_ATOMS: atom_id res chain seq x y z
N SER A 1 -2.76 31.72 -19.02
CA SER A 1 -2.73 30.25 -19.22
C SER A 1 -1.33 29.68 -19.51
N LYS A 2 -0.22 30.31 -19.08
CA LYS A 2 1.16 29.78 -19.23
C LYS A 2 1.81 29.31 -17.91
N VAL A 3 1.18 29.56 -16.76
CA VAL A 3 1.71 29.23 -15.42
C VAL A 3 1.23 27.85 -14.92
N LEU A 4 0.17 27.30 -15.53
CA LEU A 4 -0.36 25.97 -15.20
C LEU A 4 0.39 24.83 -15.91
N SER A 5 0.98 25.08 -17.09
CA SER A 5 1.64 24.02 -17.85
C SER A 5 3.03 23.65 -17.32
N THR A 6 3.67 24.51 -16.51
CA THR A 6 4.98 24.23 -15.89
C THR A 6 4.89 23.49 -14.56
N ARG A 7 3.70 23.39 -13.94
CA ARG A 7 3.49 22.62 -12.69
C ARG A 7 3.31 21.13 -12.92
N HIS A 8 2.97 20.71 -14.14
CA HIS A 8 2.82 19.30 -14.52
C HIS A 8 4.14 18.54 -14.70
N GLU A 9 5.29 19.21 -14.65
CA GLU A 9 6.59 18.59 -14.97
C GLU A 9 7.46 18.25 -13.75
N GLN A 10 7.00 18.47 -12.53
CA GLN A 10 7.72 17.92 -11.37
C GLN A 10 7.49 16.41 -11.33
N SER A 11 8.47 15.65 -11.82
CA SER A 11 8.55 14.21 -11.55
C SER A 11 8.53 14.04 -10.03
N LEU A 12 7.39 13.58 -9.53
CA LEU A 12 7.25 13.15 -8.15
C LEU A 12 8.19 11.96 -7.95
N ASP A 13 9.42 12.24 -7.49
CA ASP A 13 10.49 11.25 -7.21
C ASP A 13 10.17 10.48 -5.91
N LEU A 14 8.90 10.04 -5.79
CA LEU A 14 8.20 9.52 -4.60
C LEU A 14 8.83 8.28 -3.98
N TYR A 15 9.40 7.44 -4.84
CA TYR A 15 9.81 6.08 -4.53
C TYR A 15 11.31 5.88 -4.69
N LYS A 16 12.05 6.98 -4.94
CA LYS A 16 13.51 6.95 -4.99
C LYS A 16 14.08 6.91 -3.57
N GLY A 17 14.97 5.95 -3.30
CA GLY A 17 15.56 5.75 -1.97
C GLY A 17 14.78 4.81 -1.05
N ILE A 18 13.83 4.01 -1.57
CA ILE A 18 13.17 2.95 -0.81
C ILE A 18 14.19 1.96 -0.22
N ASP A 19 15.28 1.70 -0.95
CA ASP A 19 16.34 0.79 -0.52
C ASP A 19 16.97 1.19 0.83
N ASP A 20 17.07 2.49 1.10
CA ASP A 20 17.71 3.04 2.31
C ASP A 20 16.95 2.67 3.60
N HIS A 21 15.63 2.46 3.52
CA HIS A 21 14.80 2.06 4.66
C HIS A 21 14.94 0.57 5.01
N PHE A 22 15.31 -0.28 4.05
CA PHE A 22 15.39 -1.73 4.25
C PHE A 22 16.77 -2.20 4.76
N GLN A 23 17.84 -1.41 4.66
CA GLN A 23 19.19 -1.86 5.06
C GLN A 23 19.45 -1.88 6.59
N GLY A 24 18.46 -1.55 7.42
CA GLY A 24 18.68 -1.21 8.82
C GLY A 24 18.49 -2.29 9.91
N GLN A 25 17.70 -3.37 9.73
CA GLN A 25 17.29 -4.21 10.88
C GLN A 25 17.02 -5.71 10.59
N SER A 26 17.64 -6.57 11.44
CA SER A 26 17.50 -8.02 11.68
C SER A 26 17.34 -9.01 10.50
N ALA A 27 18.39 -9.82 10.30
CA ALA A 27 18.66 -10.66 9.13
C ALA A 27 17.81 -11.94 8.95
N THR A 28 17.02 -12.39 9.94
CA THR A 28 16.44 -13.74 9.89
C THR A 28 15.11 -13.87 9.14
N THR A 29 14.31 -12.80 9.05
CA THR A 29 13.11 -12.74 8.17
C THR A 29 13.46 -12.18 6.78
N MET A 30 14.54 -11.40 6.67
CA MET A 30 14.98 -10.73 5.44
C MET A 30 15.40 -11.68 4.31
N MET A 31 15.89 -12.89 4.63
CA MET A 31 16.50 -13.77 3.63
C MET A 31 15.48 -14.39 2.65
N ARG A 32 14.18 -14.42 2.99
CA ARG A 32 13.09 -14.85 2.09
C ARG A 32 12.36 -13.69 1.42
N SER A 33 12.56 -12.47 1.89
CA SER A 33 11.85 -11.28 1.41
C SER A 33 12.63 -10.48 0.38
N GLN A 34 13.94 -10.72 0.21
CA GLN A 34 14.77 -9.88 -0.66
C GLN A 34 14.26 -9.87 -2.11
N GLU A 35 13.92 -11.02 -2.67
CA GLU A 35 13.38 -11.09 -4.04
C GLU A 35 12.05 -10.34 -4.17
N LEU A 36 11.14 -10.47 -3.19
CA LEU A 36 9.89 -9.72 -3.18
C LEU A 36 10.15 -8.22 -3.08
N ILE A 37 11.02 -7.80 -2.17
CA ILE A 37 11.39 -6.38 -1.97
C ILE A 37 12.00 -5.84 -3.26
N ASP A 38 12.96 -6.54 -3.87
CA ASP A 38 13.62 -6.13 -5.11
C ASP A 38 12.62 -5.98 -6.26
N ASN A 39 11.66 -6.91 -6.37
CA ASN A 39 10.61 -6.85 -7.38
C ASN A 39 9.67 -5.65 -7.15
N VAL A 40 9.28 -5.40 -5.90
CA VAL A 40 8.44 -4.25 -5.53
C VAL A 40 9.18 -2.94 -5.80
N VAL A 41 10.45 -2.83 -5.39
CA VAL A 41 11.30 -1.66 -5.64
C VAL A 41 11.45 -1.41 -7.13
N LYS A 42 11.76 -2.45 -7.91
CA LYS A 42 11.86 -2.35 -9.37
C LYS A 42 10.55 -1.81 -9.97
N TYR A 43 9.41 -2.38 -9.56
CA TYR A 43 8.11 -1.93 -10.04
C TYR A 43 7.85 -0.45 -9.72
N LEU A 44 8.17 0.00 -8.50
CA LEU A 44 7.97 1.38 -8.07
C LEU A 44 8.93 2.36 -8.76
N ASN A 45 10.14 1.94 -9.07
CA ASN A 45 11.07 2.72 -9.90
C ASN A 45 10.52 2.89 -11.32
N GLU A 46 9.97 1.83 -11.91
CA GLU A 46 9.29 1.89 -13.22
C GLU A 46 8.03 2.77 -13.16
N TYR A 47 7.24 2.68 -12.09
CA TYR A 47 6.10 3.56 -11.84
C TYR A 47 6.48 5.04 -11.84
N ALA A 48 7.53 5.39 -11.10
CA ALA A 48 8.03 6.76 -11.01
C ALA A 48 8.62 7.24 -12.36
N ALA A 49 9.46 6.42 -13.00
CA ALA A 49 10.07 6.74 -14.29
C ALA A 49 9.02 6.96 -15.40
N ALA A 50 7.95 6.14 -15.40
CA ALA A 50 6.82 6.27 -16.30
C ALA A 50 5.84 7.40 -15.92
N LYS A 51 6.11 8.14 -14.83
CA LYS A 51 5.27 9.25 -14.33
C LYS A 51 3.80 8.85 -14.15
N ARG A 52 3.55 7.64 -13.65
CA ARG A 52 2.20 7.11 -13.44
C ARG A 52 1.50 7.69 -12.20
N GLY A 53 2.26 8.39 -11.34
CA GLY A 53 1.76 9.15 -10.19
C GLY A 53 0.67 10.15 -10.54
N GLN A 54 -0.40 10.15 -9.76
CA GLN A 54 -1.55 11.02 -9.97
C GLN A 54 -1.48 12.21 -9.02
N TYR A 55 -1.01 13.34 -9.53
CA TYR A 55 -0.80 14.54 -8.73
C TYR A 55 -2.07 15.00 -8.00
N ARG A 56 -1.93 15.34 -6.72
CA ARG A 56 -2.92 16.00 -5.87
C ARG A 56 -2.24 17.12 -5.10
N SER A 57 -2.91 18.26 -4.98
CA SER A 57 -2.39 19.41 -4.24
C SER A 57 -2.41 19.21 -2.72
N ILE A 58 -3.23 18.27 -2.24
CA ILE A 58 -3.34 17.91 -0.84
C ILE A 58 -3.46 16.38 -0.75
N ILE A 59 -2.61 15.77 0.07
CA ILE A 59 -2.70 14.41 0.57
C ILE A 59 -2.64 14.42 2.09
N HIS A 60 -3.18 13.39 2.71
CA HIS A 60 -3.05 13.14 4.14
C HIS A 60 -1.68 12.54 4.49
N GLY A 61 -1.21 11.58 3.67
CA GLY A 61 0.05 10.87 3.85
C GLY A 61 0.03 9.75 4.89
N ASN A 62 -1.09 9.54 5.60
CA ASN A 62 -1.30 8.41 6.52
C ASN A 62 -2.79 8.13 6.86
N PRO A 63 -3.70 8.05 5.88
CA PRO A 63 -5.13 7.84 6.14
C PRO A 63 -5.47 6.35 6.42
N ILE A 64 -4.81 5.74 7.40
CA ILE A 64 -5.13 4.39 7.88
C ILE A 64 -6.31 4.44 8.88
N PHE A 65 -7.00 3.33 9.11
CA PHE A 65 -8.18 3.31 9.98
C PHE A 65 -7.88 3.72 11.42
N SER A 66 -6.71 3.35 11.95
CA SER A 66 -6.28 3.80 13.30
C SER A 66 -6.01 5.31 13.39
N SER A 67 -5.92 6.02 12.26
CA SER A 67 -5.85 7.48 12.24
C SER A 67 -7.22 8.14 12.02
N ALA A 68 -8.28 7.37 11.78
CA ALA A 68 -9.65 7.88 11.64
C ALA A 68 -10.42 7.84 12.96
N VAL A 69 -11.12 8.92 13.28
CA VAL A 69 -11.98 9.05 14.46
C VAL A 69 -13.40 9.38 14.04
N PHE A 70 -14.36 8.66 14.60
CA PHE A 70 -15.78 9.00 14.51
C PHE A 70 -16.14 10.01 15.59
N THR A 71 -16.70 11.13 15.14
CA THR A 71 -17.22 12.18 16.03
C THR A 71 -18.67 11.90 16.43
N PRO A 72 -19.16 12.44 17.56
CA PRO A 72 -20.56 12.33 17.96
C PRO A 72 -21.55 12.87 16.92
N GLU A 73 -21.09 13.74 16.01
CA GLU A 73 -21.91 14.30 14.92
C GLU A 73 -21.92 13.41 13.66
N ASN A 74 -21.54 12.13 13.77
CA ASN A 74 -21.44 11.19 12.65
C ASN A 74 -20.49 11.65 11.52
N ARG A 75 -19.43 12.40 11.87
CA ARG A 75 -18.35 12.76 10.93
C ARG A 75 -17.13 11.90 11.17
N ILE A 76 -16.40 11.61 10.10
CA ILE A 76 -15.07 10.99 10.14
C ILE A 76 -14.02 12.11 10.09
N VAL A 77 -13.10 12.11 11.05
CA VAL A 77 -11.96 13.03 11.10
C VAL A 77 -10.70 12.20 11.10
N PHE A 78 -9.79 12.45 10.14
CA PHE A 78 -8.48 11.84 10.13
C PHE A 78 -7.48 12.69 10.93
N LEU A 79 -6.67 12.01 11.74
CA LEU A 79 -5.60 12.54 12.58
C LEU A 79 -4.23 12.08 12.04
N ASP A 80 -3.13 12.56 12.61
CA ASP A 80 -1.76 12.18 12.20
C ASP A 80 -1.47 12.41 10.70
N MET A 81 -1.84 13.61 10.21
CA MET A 81 -1.37 14.06 8.89
C MET A 81 0.15 14.19 8.93
N ARG A 82 0.83 13.35 8.14
CA ARG A 82 2.29 13.42 8.00
C ARG A 82 2.70 14.35 6.88
N SER A 83 1.81 14.58 5.90
CA SER A 83 2.05 15.44 4.74
C SER A 83 3.44 15.21 4.17
N CYS A 84 3.77 13.94 3.91
CA CYS A 84 5.10 13.54 3.50
C CYS A 84 5.04 12.60 2.29
N LEU A 85 5.98 12.79 1.37
CA LEU A 85 6.28 11.89 0.28
C LEU A 85 7.69 11.35 0.47
N GLY A 86 7.79 10.10 0.92
CA GLY A 86 9.06 9.56 1.40
C GLY A 86 9.64 10.45 2.50
N ALA A 87 10.87 10.94 2.31
CA ALA A 87 11.53 11.85 3.26
C ALA A 87 11.16 13.33 3.10
N LYS A 88 10.35 13.71 2.11
CA LYS A 88 10.04 15.12 1.80
C LYS A 88 8.70 15.54 2.39
N LEU A 89 8.73 16.54 3.28
CA LEU A 89 7.52 17.20 3.77
C LEU A 89 6.86 18.00 2.62
N SER A 90 5.61 17.67 2.31
CA SER A 90 4.81 18.25 1.23
C SER A 90 3.33 17.97 1.48
N LEU A 91 2.47 18.98 1.33
CA LEU A 91 1.02 18.75 1.24
C LEU A 91 0.64 18.12 -0.09
N GLU A 92 1.40 18.38 -1.15
CA GLU A 92 1.15 17.83 -2.48
C GLU A 92 1.69 16.41 -2.59
N GLY A 93 1.03 15.56 -3.38
CA GLY A 93 1.40 14.14 -3.50
C GLY A 93 0.68 13.34 -4.57
N ASP A 94 0.76 12.02 -4.43
CA ASP A 94 0.15 11.04 -5.33
C ASP A 94 -1.16 10.53 -4.73
N LEU A 95 -2.25 10.58 -5.50
CA LEU A 95 -3.55 10.01 -5.12
C LEU A 95 -3.42 8.54 -4.68
N ASN A 96 -2.63 7.74 -5.41
CA ASN A 96 -2.48 6.32 -5.12
C ASN A 96 -1.82 6.07 -3.76
N TYR A 97 -1.11 7.06 -3.22
CA TYR A 97 -0.49 6.97 -1.90
C TYR A 97 -1.54 6.87 -0.79
N ASP A 98 -2.48 7.82 -0.74
CA ASP A 98 -3.54 7.83 0.28
C ASP A 98 -4.53 6.69 0.06
N LEU A 99 -4.92 6.42 -1.19
CA LEU A 99 -5.80 5.28 -1.50
C LEU A 99 -5.14 3.95 -1.10
N GLY A 100 -3.85 3.79 -1.35
CA GLY A 100 -3.10 2.60 -0.95
C GLY A 100 -3.01 2.42 0.57
N LYS A 101 -3.01 3.51 1.35
CA LYS A 101 -3.07 3.50 2.82
C LYS A 101 -4.45 3.14 3.36
N VAL A 102 -5.53 3.63 2.74
CA VAL A 102 -6.88 3.18 3.09
C VAL A 102 -7.03 1.69 2.76
N TYR A 103 -6.57 1.27 1.57
CA TYR A 103 -6.60 -0.12 1.16
C TYR A 103 -5.75 -1.02 2.07
N GLN A 104 -4.60 -0.53 2.56
CA GLN A 104 -3.77 -1.20 3.58
C GLN A 104 -4.62 -1.57 4.83
N SER A 105 -5.44 -0.65 5.32
CA SER A 105 -6.34 -0.90 6.45
C SER A 105 -7.45 -1.90 6.13
N LEU A 106 -8.07 -1.78 4.94
CA LEU A 106 -9.16 -2.65 4.49
C LEU A 106 -8.75 -4.12 4.41
N ILE A 107 -7.49 -4.41 4.04
CA ILE A 107 -6.99 -5.77 3.96
C ILE A 107 -6.47 -6.32 5.30
N GLY A 108 -6.63 -5.58 6.40
CA GLY A 108 -6.42 -6.10 7.75
C GLY A 108 -5.19 -5.57 8.49
N TYR A 109 -4.47 -4.58 7.97
CA TYR A 109 -3.28 -4.01 8.63
C TYR A 109 -3.54 -3.58 10.08
N ASP A 110 -4.55 -2.73 10.32
CA ASP A 110 -4.83 -2.22 11.66
C ASP A 110 -5.25 -3.33 12.64
N PHE A 111 -5.88 -4.40 12.14
CA PHE A 111 -6.28 -5.54 12.96
C PHE A 111 -5.08 -6.37 13.38
N ILE A 112 -4.09 -6.55 12.51
CA ILE A 112 -2.81 -7.19 12.88
C ILE A 112 -2.17 -6.39 14.01
N LEU A 113 -2.05 -5.06 13.86
CA LEU A 113 -1.42 -4.21 14.87
C LEU A 113 -2.17 -4.15 16.20
N ALA A 114 -3.48 -4.32 16.18
CA ALA A 114 -4.33 -4.35 17.37
C ALA A 114 -4.40 -5.73 18.06
N ASP A 115 -3.51 -6.68 17.72
CA ASP A 115 -3.54 -8.08 18.19
C ASP A 115 -4.85 -8.83 17.84
N LYS A 116 -5.59 -8.31 16.87
CA LYS A 116 -6.85 -8.85 16.36
C LYS A 116 -6.69 -9.60 15.03
N GLY A 117 -5.45 -9.91 14.63
CA GLY A 117 -5.16 -10.63 13.39
C GLY A 117 -5.83 -12.01 13.30
N HIS A 118 -6.06 -12.68 14.44
CA HIS A 118 -6.82 -13.94 14.49
C HIS A 118 -8.29 -13.78 14.09
N LEU A 119 -8.83 -12.56 14.16
CA LEU A 119 -10.19 -12.25 13.73
C LEU A 119 -10.26 -11.99 12.21
N ILE A 120 -9.13 -11.79 11.53
CA ILE A 120 -9.08 -11.72 10.06
C ILE A 120 -9.38 -13.10 9.46
N SER A 121 -9.00 -14.17 10.14
CA SER A 121 -9.38 -15.56 9.81
C SER A 121 -10.64 -16.03 10.54
N GLY A 122 -11.29 -15.15 11.30
CA GLY A 122 -12.49 -15.43 12.07
C GLY A 122 -13.69 -14.79 11.39
N GLU A 123 -14.74 -15.57 11.16
CA GLU A 123 -15.87 -15.24 10.26
C GLU A 123 -16.43 -13.81 10.38
N ILE A 124 -16.38 -13.14 11.54
CA ILE A 124 -17.04 -11.85 11.78
C ILE A 124 -16.27 -10.64 11.21
N ILE A 125 -14.97 -10.49 11.50
CA ILE A 125 -14.19 -9.34 11.00
C ILE A 125 -13.84 -9.52 9.53
N GLU A 126 -13.60 -10.77 9.13
CA GLU A 126 -13.48 -11.13 7.73
C GLU A 126 -14.71 -10.67 6.95
N THR A 127 -15.93 -10.97 7.43
CA THR A 127 -17.17 -10.54 6.76
C THR A 127 -17.26 -9.02 6.60
N TYR A 128 -17.02 -8.23 7.65
CA TYR A 128 -17.12 -6.77 7.55
C TYR A 128 -16.08 -6.15 6.61
N LEU A 129 -14.82 -6.59 6.68
CA LEU A 129 -13.79 -6.07 5.78
C LEU A 129 -14.01 -6.52 4.33
N LEU A 130 -14.46 -7.76 4.12
CA LEU A 130 -14.84 -8.27 2.81
C LEU A 130 -16.03 -7.51 2.22
N GLU A 131 -16.92 -6.97 3.04
CA GLU A 131 -18.02 -6.09 2.59
C GLU A 131 -17.53 -4.67 2.25
N LEU A 132 -16.55 -4.13 2.98
CA LEU A 132 -16.03 -2.79 2.73
C LEU A 132 -15.12 -2.69 1.51
N ILE A 133 -14.35 -3.74 1.20
CA ILE A 133 -13.47 -3.76 0.03
C ILE A 133 -14.22 -3.45 -1.28
N PRO A 134 -15.30 -4.16 -1.66
CA PRO A 134 -16.01 -3.87 -2.92
C PRO A 134 -16.65 -2.48 -2.92
N ILE A 135 -17.10 -1.96 -1.77
CA ILE A 135 -17.60 -0.58 -1.65
C ILE A 135 -16.49 0.42 -1.95
N PHE A 136 -15.29 0.18 -1.41
CA PHE A 136 -14.11 1.00 -1.68
C PHE A 136 -13.68 0.88 -3.14
N GLU A 137 -13.66 -0.33 -3.71
CA GLU A 137 -13.31 -0.55 -5.12
C GLU A 137 -14.30 0.17 -6.04
N GLU A 138 -15.61 0.06 -5.79
CA GLU A 138 -16.64 0.80 -6.55
C GLU A 138 -16.48 2.33 -6.39
N PHE A 139 -16.17 2.81 -5.19
CA PHE A 139 -15.89 4.23 -4.97
C PHE A 139 -14.68 4.69 -5.78
N VAL A 140 -13.58 3.95 -5.75
CA VAL A 140 -12.36 4.30 -6.50
C VAL A 140 -12.63 4.29 -8.00
N ASP A 141 -13.32 3.26 -8.50
CA ASP A 141 -13.68 3.16 -9.90
C ASP A 141 -14.61 4.30 -10.31
N ARG A 142 -15.63 4.63 -9.50
CA ARG A 142 -16.56 5.71 -9.83
C ARG A 142 -15.91 7.09 -9.84
N GLU A 143 -15.12 7.41 -8.81
CA GLU A 143 -14.55 8.75 -8.64
C GLU A 143 -13.24 8.95 -9.42
N TYR A 144 -12.54 7.86 -9.77
CA TYR A 144 -11.18 7.91 -10.33
C TYR A 144 -10.93 6.95 -11.51
N SER A 145 -11.98 6.46 -12.20
CA SER A 145 -11.95 5.44 -13.27
C SER A 145 -10.83 5.56 -14.30
N ASN A 146 -10.42 6.79 -14.63
CA ASN A 146 -9.47 7.08 -15.70
C ASN A 146 -8.07 7.44 -15.19
N THR A 147 -7.86 7.37 -13.88
CA THR A 147 -6.64 7.85 -13.21
C THR A 147 -6.00 6.79 -12.33
N VAL A 148 -6.79 5.97 -11.65
CA VAL A 148 -6.26 4.92 -10.77
C VAL A 148 -6.10 3.63 -11.56
N ASN A 149 -4.90 3.06 -11.51
CA ASN A 149 -4.65 1.69 -11.96
C ASN A 149 -4.57 0.78 -10.73
N TRP A 150 -5.39 -0.27 -10.70
CA TRP A 150 -5.47 -1.17 -9.55
C TRP A 150 -4.18 -1.93 -9.27
N THR A 151 -3.40 -2.28 -10.29
CA THR A 151 -2.08 -2.91 -10.13
C THR A 151 -1.13 -1.95 -9.42
N ASP A 152 -1.16 -0.67 -9.77
CA ASP A 152 -0.33 0.36 -9.13
C ASP A 152 -0.72 0.58 -7.67
N LEU A 153 -2.00 0.81 -7.41
CA LEU A 153 -2.52 1.01 -6.06
C LEU A 153 -2.17 -0.18 -5.17
N LYS A 154 -2.44 -1.41 -5.63
CA LYS A 154 -2.18 -2.62 -4.85
C LYS A 154 -0.67 -2.83 -4.64
N MET A 155 0.19 -2.52 -5.62
CA MET A 155 1.64 -2.61 -5.45
C MET A 155 2.19 -1.57 -4.47
N ILE A 156 1.65 -0.35 -4.48
CA ILE A 156 1.96 0.68 -3.49
C ILE A 156 1.52 0.22 -2.08
N THR A 157 0.37 -0.44 -1.97
CA THR A 157 -0.05 -1.07 -0.70
C THR A 157 0.93 -2.16 -0.26
N VAL A 158 1.37 -3.06 -1.15
CA VAL A 158 2.40 -4.07 -0.81
C VAL A 158 3.64 -3.40 -0.23
N HIS A 159 4.11 -2.32 -0.87
CA HIS A 159 5.23 -1.54 -0.36
C HIS A 159 4.98 -0.98 1.05
N PHE A 160 3.79 -0.43 1.33
CA PHE A 160 3.49 0.06 2.68
C PHE A 160 3.48 -1.03 3.75
N LEU A 161 2.97 -2.22 3.43
CA LEU A 161 3.01 -3.36 4.33
C LEU A 161 4.47 -3.73 4.64
N LEU A 162 5.29 -3.92 3.61
CA LEU A 162 6.71 -4.27 3.76
C LEU A 162 7.50 -3.21 4.52
N ASN A 163 7.30 -1.92 4.20
CA ASN A 163 8.00 -0.82 4.85
C ASN A 163 7.60 -0.63 6.33
N SER A 164 6.44 -1.16 6.74
CA SER A 164 6.02 -1.10 8.14
C SER A 164 6.71 -2.16 9.00
N ILE A 165 7.10 -3.32 8.44
CA ILE A 165 7.65 -4.47 9.17
C ILE A 165 8.85 -4.12 10.06
N PRO A 166 9.89 -3.39 9.59
CA PRO A 166 11.07 -3.10 10.41
C PRO A 166 10.74 -2.30 11.68
N SER A 167 9.68 -1.50 11.67
CA SER A 167 9.29 -0.67 12.81
C SER A 167 8.52 -1.43 13.90
N LEU A 168 8.07 -2.66 13.62
CA LEU A 168 7.25 -3.45 14.55
C LEU A 168 8.14 -4.16 15.57
N LYS A 169 7.73 -4.12 16.84
CA LYS A 169 8.42 -4.84 17.93
C LYS A 169 7.93 -6.28 18.08
N ASN A 170 6.69 -6.56 17.69
CA ASN A 170 6.06 -7.87 17.85
C ASN A 170 6.35 -8.75 16.62
N PHE A 171 7.03 -9.88 16.83
CA PHE A 171 7.40 -10.82 15.77
C PHE A 171 6.19 -11.48 15.09
N GLN A 172 5.10 -11.70 15.82
CA GLN A 172 3.86 -12.23 15.24
C GLN A 172 3.26 -11.21 14.26
N HIS A 173 3.24 -9.93 14.62
CA HIS A 173 2.76 -8.87 13.72
C HIS A 173 3.64 -8.77 12.47
N GLN A 174 4.96 -8.84 12.62
CA GLN A 174 5.88 -8.86 11.48
C GLN A 174 5.56 -10.02 10.52
N THR A 175 5.33 -11.22 11.07
CA THR A 175 5.02 -12.42 10.29
C THR A 175 3.68 -12.31 9.56
N GLN A 176 2.63 -11.90 10.27
CA GLN A 176 1.29 -11.73 9.68
C GLN A 176 1.28 -10.64 8.62
N LEU A 177 2.00 -9.53 8.86
CA LEU A 177 2.08 -8.44 7.91
C LEU A 177 2.87 -8.81 6.66
N TYR A 178 3.94 -9.58 6.82
CA TYR A 178 4.69 -10.15 5.70
C TYR A 178 3.82 -11.08 4.86
N GLN A 179 3.08 -12.00 5.49
CA GLN A 179 2.18 -12.91 4.78
C GLN A 179 1.11 -12.14 4.00
N LEU A 180 0.51 -11.12 4.61
CA LEU A 180 -0.46 -10.25 3.94
C LEU A 180 0.13 -9.55 2.70
N ALA A 181 1.39 -9.11 2.78
CA ALA A 181 2.10 -8.52 1.64
C ALA A 181 2.35 -9.54 0.52
N VAL A 182 2.75 -10.76 0.87
CA VAL A 182 2.96 -11.87 -0.08
C VAL A 182 1.64 -12.23 -0.79
N ASP A 183 0.56 -12.40 -0.03
CA ASP A 183 -0.75 -12.79 -0.57
C ASP A 183 -1.28 -11.73 -1.54
N LEU A 184 -1.13 -10.44 -1.19
CA LEU A 184 -1.50 -9.35 -2.09
C LEU A 184 -0.61 -9.32 -3.33
N TYR A 185 0.71 -9.47 -3.18
CA TYR A 185 1.64 -9.48 -4.31
C TYR A 185 1.34 -10.61 -5.29
N GLN A 186 1.08 -11.83 -4.81
CA GLN A 186 0.75 -12.98 -5.65
C GLN A 186 -0.55 -12.81 -6.43
N LYS A 187 -1.54 -12.09 -5.86
CA LYS A 187 -2.77 -11.72 -6.58
C LYS A 187 -2.52 -10.73 -7.72
N ILE A 188 -1.51 -9.87 -7.59
CA ILE A 188 -1.14 -8.88 -8.61
C ILE A 188 -0.24 -9.50 -9.69
N MET A 189 0.74 -10.29 -9.27
CA MET A 189 1.76 -10.92 -10.09
C MET A 189 1.62 -12.45 -9.99
N PRO A 190 0.57 -13.04 -10.59
CA PRO A 190 0.41 -14.49 -10.56
C PRO A 190 1.63 -15.12 -11.22
N THR A 191 2.40 -15.90 -10.45
CA THR A 191 3.47 -16.72 -11.00
C THR A 191 2.85 -17.62 -12.06
N LYS A 192 3.40 -17.62 -13.29
CA LYS A 192 3.03 -18.64 -14.29
C LYS A 192 3.16 -19.99 -13.60
N SER A 193 2.08 -20.77 -13.53
CA SER A 193 2.17 -22.17 -13.14
C SER A 193 3.22 -22.82 -14.03
N ASN A 194 4.19 -23.52 -13.45
CA ASN A 194 4.99 -24.48 -14.17
C ASN A 194 4.07 -25.64 -14.55
N ASP A 195 3.16 -25.45 -15.49
CA ASP A 195 2.52 -26.55 -16.23
C ASP A 195 3.55 -27.12 -17.20
N ASN A 196 4.50 -27.85 -16.61
CA ASN A 196 5.44 -28.70 -17.31
C ASN A 196 5.21 -30.17 -16.93
N THR A 197 3.95 -30.58 -16.76
CA THR A 197 3.53 -31.96 -16.96
C THR A 197 3.11 -32.15 -18.42
N GLY A 198 4.09 -31.96 -19.30
CA GLY A 198 4.00 -32.26 -20.72
C GLY A 198 5.02 -33.33 -21.09
N VAL A 199 4.98 -34.50 -20.45
CA VAL A 199 5.55 -35.79 -20.92
C VAL A 199 4.77 -36.89 -20.17
N LEU A 200 4.05 -37.81 -20.81
CA LEU A 200 4.58 -38.91 -21.64
C LEU A 200 3.51 -39.42 -22.62
N ILE A 201 3.94 -39.56 -23.88
CA ILE A 201 3.71 -40.64 -24.85
C ILE A 201 2.39 -41.43 -24.75
#